data_AF-A0A1G2Z590-F1
#
_entry.id   AF-A0A1G2Z590-F1
#
_cell.length_a   1.000
_cell.length_b   1.000
_cell.length_c   1.000
_cell.angle_alpha   90.00
_cell.angle_beta   90.00
_cell.angle_gamma   90.00
#
_symmetry.space_group_name_H-M   'P 1'
#
loop_
_entity.id
_entity.type
_entity.pdbx_description
1 polymer ?
#
loop_
_entity_poly.entity_id
_entity_poly.type
_entity_poly.pdbx_seq_one_letter_code
_entity_poly.pdbx_strand_id
1 'polypeptide(L)'
;MIISSTQEARRSLRSDGLGTPNTKDRVRQPLHEAQPGWFHEVLKSIRWMHQEHVKELGKLGYSAKEAFWVDFACLPFLPWNTTAHDGVRLSMVLDLYADIYRLTVGPLEPSDRQEFTVLLRRRYYSVRQMVEASDRVCPNGTAIATAAWTDAELQKWGLAGLIVLWTAREWQRHCSAFPCRLLDD
;
A
#
# COMPACT_ATOMS: atom_id res chain seq x y z
N MET A 1 38.27 66.30 -42.27
CA MET A 1 37.85 67.33 -41.29
C MET A 1 36.33 67.16 -41.12
N ILE A 2 35.89 66.88 -39.89
CA ILE A 2 34.52 67.08 -39.36
C ILE A 2 33.39 66.16 -39.89
N ILE A 3 33.09 65.13 -39.06
CA ILE A 3 31.82 64.74 -38.42
C ILE A 3 30.48 64.78 -39.22
N SER A 4 29.87 63.58 -39.20
CA SER A 4 28.43 63.24 -39.04
C SER A 4 27.57 62.84 -40.23
N SER A 5 27.01 61.64 -40.06
CA SER A 5 25.65 61.21 -40.44
C SER A 5 25.45 61.03 -41.94
N THR A 6 25.04 59.88 -42.47
CA THR A 6 23.85 59.07 -42.13
C THR A 6 23.84 57.86 -43.08
N GLN A 7 22.96 56.88 -42.81
CA GLN A 7 22.68 55.64 -43.56
C GLN A 7 23.61 54.48 -43.18
N GLU A 8 23.12 53.31 -42.78
CA GLU A 8 22.14 52.50 -43.50
C GLU A 8 21.29 51.59 -42.60
N ALA A 9 20.03 51.42 -43.04
CA ALA A 9 19.33 50.13 -43.14
C ALA A 9 18.91 49.39 -41.85
N ARG A 10 17.71 48.80 -41.75
CA ARG A 10 16.62 48.54 -42.69
C ARG A 10 15.44 47.98 -41.88
N ARG A 11 14.23 48.30 -42.36
CA ARG A 11 12.94 47.56 -42.22
C ARG A 11 12.30 47.57 -40.82
N SER A 12 11.25 48.34 -40.58
CA SER A 12 9.87 48.32 -41.15
C SER A 12 8.97 47.25 -40.50
N LEU A 13 7.79 47.74 -40.07
CA LEU A 13 6.55 47.06 -39.61
C LEU A 13 6.53 46.78 -38.09
N ARG A 14 5.79 47.54 -37.24
CA ARG A 14 4.30 47.59 -37.08
C ARG A 14 3.69 46.20 -37.15
N SER A 15 2.71 45.77 -36.38
CA SER A 15 1.91 46.26 -35.25
C SER A 15 0.95 45.08 -35.01
N ASP A 16 0.50 44.89 -33.78
CA ASP A 16 -0.71 44.13 -33.41
C ASP A 16 -0.71 42.61 -33.57
N GLY A 17 -1.22 41.94 -32.53
CA GLY A 17 -1.68 40.57 -32.64
C GLY A 17 -1.50 39.74 -31.38
N LEU A 18 -2.37 39.97 -30.39
CA LEU A 18 -2.67 39.00 -29.36
C LEU A 18 -3.11 37.68 -30.04
N GLY A 19 -2.34 36.60 -29.86
CA GLY A 19 -2.62 35.31 -30.50
C GLY A 19 -1.86 34.17 -29.82
N THR A 20 -2.49 33.60 -28.79
CA THR A 20 -2.34 32.24 -28.22
C THR A 20 -1.04 31.45 -28.49
N PRO A 21 -0.27 31.05 -27.45
CA PRO A 21 0.74 30.01 -27.62
C PRO A 21 0.07 28.66 -27.89
N ASN A 22 0.41 28.13 -29.06
CA ASN A 22 0.01 26.85 -29.64
C ASN A 22 0.29 25.68 -28.67
N THR A 23 -0.78 24.98 -28.27
CA THR A 23 -0.80 23.80 -27.38
C THR A 23 -0.32 22.52 -28.10
N LYS A 24 0.83 22.56 -28.75
CA LYS A 24 1.47 21.39 -29.37
C LYS A 24 2.97 21.45 -29.13
N ASP A 25 3.36 20.98 -27.95
CA ASP A 25 4.60 20.22 -27.68
C ASP A 25 4.75 20.05 -26.18
N ARG A 26 3.76 19.41 -25.55
CA ARG A 26 3.97 18.79 -24.23
C ARG A 26 4.49 17.39 -24.51
N VAL A 27 5.78 17.33 -24.82
CA VAL A 27 6.55 16.09 -24.82
C VAL A 27 6.22 15.35 -23.53
N ARG A 28 5.57 14.18 -23.68
CA ARG A 28 5.30 13.24 -22.60
C ARG A 28 6.64 12.81 -22.01
N GLN A 29 7.02 13.36 -20.87
CA GLN A 29 8.02 12.72 -20.03
C GLN A 29 7.28 11.74 -19.12
N PRO A 30 7.54 10.42 -19.20
CA PRO A 30 7.15 9.54 -18.14
C PRO A 30 8.04 9.89 -16.94
N LEU A 31 7.46 10.59 -15.96
CA LEU A 31 8.02 10.71 -14.63
C LEU A 31 7.99 9.31 -14.01
N HIS A 32 9.04 8.52 -14.30
CA HIS A 32 9.44 7.46 -13.39
C HIS A 32 10.07 8.17 -12.20
N GLU A 33 9.21 8.74 -11.33
CA GLU A 33 9.63 9.32 -10.06
C GLU A 33 10.40 8.25 -9.31
N ALA A 34 11.68 8.51 -9.05
CA ALA A 34 12.49 7.66 -8.19
C ALA A 34 11.75 7.52 -6.85
N GLN A 35 11.32 6.30 -6.53
CA GLN A 35 10.62 6.00 -5.29
C GLN A 35 11.47 6.52 -4.11
N PRO A 36 10.92 7.35 -3.22
CA PRO A 36 11.66 7.88 -2.08
C PRO A 36 12.27 6.77 -1.23
N GLY A 37 13.38 7.06 -0.54
CA GLY A 37 14.04 6.08 0.34
C GLY A 37 13.11 5.48 1.40
N TRP A 38 12.11 6.25 1.86
CA TRP A 38 11.09 5.78 2.81
C TRP A 38 10.23 4.63 2.25
N PHE A 39 9.99 4.59 0.93
CA PHE A 39 9.14 3.56 0.31
C PHE A 39 9.76 2.18 0.43
N HIS A 40 11.06 2.07 0.17
CA HIS A 40 11.79 0.82 0.31
C HIS A 40 11.82 0.33 1.76
N GLU A 41 11.97 1.25 2.72
CA GLU A 41 11.92 0.91 4.15
C GLU A 41 10.53 0.42 4.58
N VAL A 42 9.43 0.97 4.04
CA VAL A 42 8.07 0.46 4.26
C VAL A 42 7.90 -0.96 3.73
N LEU A 43 8.31 -1.23 2.48
CA LEU A 43 8.19 -2.58 1.92
C LEU A 43 9.05 -3.60 2.66
N LYS A 44 10.27 -3.21 3.06
CA LYS A 44 11.19 -4.03 3.86
C LYS A 44 10.61 -4.33 5.24
N SER A 45 10.00 -3.34 5.86
CA SER A 45 9.28 -3.46 7.13
C SER A 45 8.16 -4.50 7.07
N ILE A 46 7.31 -4.44 6.03
CA ILE A 46 6.24 -5.41 5.82
C ILE A 46 6.82 -6.83 5.64
N ARG A 47 7.89 -6.98 4.85
CA ARG A 47 8.56 -8.29 4.67
C ARG A 47 9.10 -8.85 5.98
N TRP A 48 9.74 -8.02 6.80
CA TRP A 48 10.27 -8.43 8.09
C TRP A 48 9.15 -8.87 9.05
N MET A 49 8.07 -8.09 9.13
CA MET A 49 6.90 -8.42 9.96
C MET A 49 6.31 -9.77 9.55
N HIS A 50 6.14 -10.01 8.24
CA HIS A 50 5.69 -11.31 7.73
C HIS A 50 6.59 -12.47 8.17
N GLN A 51 7.92 -12.29 8.11
CA GLN A 51 8.87 -13.34 8.51
C GLN A 51 8.75 -13.70 9.99
N GLU A 52 8.63 -12.70 10.88
CA GLU A 52 8.45 -12.96 12.31
C GLU A 52 7.08 -13.60 12.59
N HIS A 53 6.01 -13.13 11.93
CA HIS A 53 4.69 -13.76 12.04
C HIS A 53 4.71 -15.24 11.65
N VAL A 54 5.26 -15.57 10.48
CA VAL A 54 5.30 -16.95 9.99
C VAL A 54 6.10 -17.86 10.92
N LYS A 55 7.21 -17.36 11.47
CA LYS A 55 8.03 -18.09 12.43
C LYS A 55 7.28 -18.38 13.72
N GLU A 56 6.63 -17.40 14.33
CA GLU A 56 5.89 -17.60 15.58
C GLU A 56 4.62 -18.43 15.38
N LEU A 57 3.87 -18.21 14.29
CA LEU A 57 2.71 -19.02 13.92
C LEU A 57 3.10 -20.47 13.62
N GLY A 58 4.25 -20.68 12.99
CA GLY A 58 4.79 -22.01 12.74
C GLY A 58 5.04 -22.81 14.02
N LYS A 59 5.54 -22.16 15.08
CA LYS A 59 5.73 -22.81 16.41
C LYS A 59 4.41 -23.27 17.04
N LEU A 60 3.29 -22.69 16.62
CA LEU A 60 1.94 -23.02 17.08
C LEU A 60 1.22 -24.02 16.16
N GLY A 61 1.94 -24.56 15.15
CA GLY A 61 1.40 -25.58 14.25
C GLY A 61 0.64 -25.04 13.04
N TYR A 62 0.70 -23.74 12.75
CA TYR A 62 0.14 -23.19 11.51
C TYR A 62 1.04 -23.56 10.33
N SER A 63 0.42 -23.98 9.22
CA SER A 63 1.11 -24.09 7.95
C SER A 63 1.53 -22.71 7.42
N ALA A 64 2.54 -22.68 6.54
CA ALA A 64 2.98 -21.45 5.88
C ALA A 64 1.83 -20.69 5.19
N LYS A 65 0.87 -21.43 4.60
CA LYS A 65 -0.33 -20.87 3.96
C LYS A 65 -1.26 -20.23 4.97
N GLU A 66 -1.55 -20.90 6.09
CA GLU A 66 -2.39 -20.31 7.14
C GLU A 66 -1.73 -19.09 7.77
N ALA A 67 -0.42 -19.17 8.05
CA ALA A 67 0.33 -18.07 8.62
C ALA A 67 0.35 -16.84 7.71
N PHE A 68 0.51 -17.03 6.39
CA PHE A 68 0.38 -15.97 5.40
C PHE A 68 -0.97 -15.25 5.48
N TRP A 69 -2.08 -16.00 5.55
CA TRP A 69 -3.41 -15.39 5.57
C TRP A 69 -3.70 -14.65 6.87
N VAL A 70 -3.17 -15.14 8.00
CA VAL A 70 -3.25 -14.43 9.28
C VAL A 70 -2.47 -13.12 9.22
N ASP A 71 -1.23 -13.14 8.73
CA ASP A 71 -0.42 -11.93 8.55
C ASP A 71 -1.06 -10.93 7.56
N PHE A 72 -1.56 -11.41 6.42
CA PHE A 72 -2.23 -10.55 5.44
C PHE A 72 -3.48 -9.88 6.01
N ALA A 73 -4.23 -10.57 6.88
CA ALA A 73 -5.39 -9.98 7.55
C ALA A 73 -5.02 -8.79 8.44
N CYS A 74 -3.75 -8.62 8.83
CA CYS A 74 -3.26 -7.48 9.59
C CYS A 74 -3.11 -6.20 8.74
N LEU A 75 -2.99 -6.33 7.42
CA LEU A 75 -2.65 -5.23 6.52
C LEU A 75 -3.51 -3.96 6.70
N PRO A 76 -4.85 -4.05 6.86
CA PRO A 76 -5.69 -2.88 7.11
C PRO A 76 -5.36 -2.15 8.43
N PHE A 77 -4.75 -2.83 9.40
CA PHE A 77 -4.50 -2.35 10.77
C PHE A 77 -3.06 -1.95 11.03
N LEU A 78 -2.19 -2.06 10.03
CA LEU A 78 -0.84 -1.54 10.17
C LEU A 78 -0.88 -0.03 10.45
N PRO A 79 0.09 0.53 11.18
CA PRO A 79 0.02 1.90 11.66
C PRO A 79 0.35 2.90 10.55
N TRP A 80 -0.51 2.97 9.54
CA TRP A 80 -0.42 3.91 8.42
C TRP A 80 -0.62 5.34 8.93
N ASN A 81 0.26 6.26 8.55
CA ASN A 81 0.09 7.67 8.92
C ASN A 81 -0.94 8.33 7.99
N THR A 82 -2.20 8.39 8.41
CA THR A 82 -3.31 8.97 7.65
C THR A 82 -3.14 10.47 7.35
N THR A 83 -2.29 11.16 8.11
CA THR A 83 -1.98 12.59 7.94
C THR A 83 -0.77 12.85 7.05
N ALA A 84 -0.05 11.81 6.62
CA ALA A 84 1.12 11.96 5.76
C ALA A 84 0.73 12.52 4.39
N HIS A 85 1.58 13.40 3.85
CA HIS A 85 1.45 13.93 2.49
C HIS A 85 1.67 12.82 1.44
N ASP A 86 2.72 12.04 1.65
CA ASP A 86 3.10 10.95 0.77
C ASP A 86 2.32 9.68 1.09
N GLY A 87 2.11 8.84 0.07
CA GLY A 87 1.36 7.61 0.23
C GLY A 87 1.88 6.47 -0.64
N VAL A 88 1.70 5.25 -0.12
CA VAL A 88 1.94 4.01 -0.87
C VAL A 88 0.61 3.50 -1.41
N ARG A 89 0.58 3.12 -2.69
CA ARG A 89 -0.62 2.56 -3.32
C ARG A 89 -0.90 1.16 -2.82
N LEU A 90 -2.17 0.85 -2.56
CA LEU A 90 -2.61 -0.48 -2.13
C LEU A 90 -2.17 -1.55 -3.13
N SER A 91 -2.32 -1.30 -4.43
CA SER A 91 -1.85 -2.19 -5.50
C SER A 91 -0.39 -2.63 -5.33
N MET A 92 0.51 -1.71 -4.99
CA MET A 92 1.93 -2.00 -4.76
C MET A 92 2.14 -2.90 -3.53
N VAL A 93 1.36 -2.69 -2.48
CA VAL A 93 1.42 -3.54 -1.28
C VAL A 93 0.84 -4.93 -1.58
N LEU A 94 -0.24 -5.03 -2.36
CA LEU A 94 -0.80 -6.31 -2.77
C LEU A 94 0.16 -7.09 -3.67
N ASP A 95 0.85 -6.42 -4.58
CA ASP A 95 1.90 -7.05 -5.40
C ASP A 95 3.08 -7.55 -4.55
N LEU A 96 3.47 -6.77 -3.53
CA LEU A 96 4.43 -7.24 -2.53
C LEU A 96 3.94 -8.52 -1.84
N TYR A 97 2.68 -8.58 -1.43
CA TYR A 97 2.10 -9.76 -0.79
C TYR A 97 2.00 -10.97 -1.73
N ALA A 98 1.77 -10.76 -3.02
CA ALA A 98 1.85 -11.84 -4.01
C ALA A 98 3.28 -12.41 -4.12
N ASP A 99 4.30 -11.55 -4.09
CA ASP A 99 5.70 -11.99 -4.06
C ASP A 99 6.05 -12.71 -2.75
N ILE A 100 5.55 -12.22 -1.62
CA ILE A 100 5.70 -12.87 -0.31
C ILE A 100 5.06 -14.26 -0.33
N TYR A 101 3.83 -14.39 -0.83
CA TYR A 101 3.16 -15.69 -0.94
C TYR A 101 3.99 -16.69 -1.74
N ARG A 102 4.52 -16.25 -2.88
CA ARG A 102 5.34 -17.07 -3.75
C ARG A 102 6.59 -17.62 -3.05
N LEU A 103 7.23 -16.79 -2.23
CA LEU A 103 8.44 -17.14 -1.50
C LEU A 103 8.16 -18.03 -0.27
N THR A 104 7.04 -17.80 0.41
CA THR A 104 6.73 -18.46 1.69
C THR A 104 5.91 -19.76 1.50
N VAL A 105 4.94 -19.75 0.59
CA VAL A 105 3.96 -20.84 0.44
C VAL A 105 4.28 -21.73 -0.76
N GLY A 106 4.75 -21.13 -1.86
CA GLY A 106 5.09 -21.85 -3.08
C GLY A 106 4.73 -21.09 -4.35
N PRO A 107 5.15 -21.59 -5.53
CA PRO A 107 5.00 -20.89 -6.79
C PRO A 107 3.54 -20.59 -7.14
N LEU A 108 3.31 -19.42 -7.73
CA LEU A 108 2.08 -19.04 -8.43
C LEU A 108 2.41 -19.03 -9.93
N GLU A 109 1.54 -19.58 -10.76
CA GLU A 109 1.68 -19.42 -12.21
C GLU A 109 1.47 -17.94 -12.61
N PRO A 110 2.03 -17.48 -13.75
CA PRO A 110 1.93 -16.09 -14.16
C PRO A 110 0.47 -15.61 -14.35
N SER A 111 -0.41 -16.47 -14.87
CA SER A 111 -1.87 -16.21 -14.96
C SER A 111 -2.50 -16.06 -13.58
N ASP A 112 -2.04 -16.89 -12.64
CA ASP A 112 -2.60 -16.98 -11.29
C ASP A 112 -2.20 -15.76 -10.45
N ARG A 113 -1.09 -15.09 -10.78
CA ARG A 113 -0.66 -13.87 -10.06
C ARG A 113 -1.74 -12.78 -10.12
N GLN A 114 -2.32 -12.53 -11.28
CA GLN A 114 -3.33 -11.48 -11.43
C GLN A 114 -4.61 -11.84 -10.65
N GLU A 115 -5.06 -13.08 -10.77
CA GLU A 115 -6.22 -13.58 -10.02
C GLU A 115 -5.97 -13.58 -8.51
N PHE A 116 -4.74 -13.90 -8.10
CA PHE A 116 -4.31 -13.86 -6.72
C PHE A 116 -4.31 -12.43 -6.17
N THR A 117 -3.80 -11.45 -6.91
CA THR A 117 -3.88 -10.04 -6.51
C THR A 117 -5.33 -9.56 -6.39
N VAL A 118 -6.24 -10.02 -7.26
CA VAL A 118 -7.69 -9.76 -7.13
C VAL A 118 -8.26 -10.40 -5.86
N LEU A 119 -7.86 -11.63 -5.52
CA LEU A 119 -8.24 -12.30 -4.28
C LEU A 119 -7.74 -11.52 -3.05
N LEU A 120 -6.47 -11.11 -3.04
CA LEU A 120 -5.89 -10.29 -1.97
C LEU A 120 -6.67 -8.99 -1.79
N ARG A 121 -6.98 -8.28 -2.89
CA ARG A 121 -7.79 -7.06 -2.86
C ARG A 121 -9.18 -7.31 -2.24
N ARG A 122 -9.89 -8.35 -2.67
CA ARG A 122 -11.20 -8.72 -2.11
C ARG A 122 -11.11 -9.01 -0.61
N ARG A 123 -10.08 -9.75 -0.19
CA ARG A 123 -9.84 -10.08 1.23
C ARG A 123 -9.54 -8.85 2.06
N TYR A 124 -8.70 -7.94 1.55
CA TYR A 124 -8.38 -6.67 2.19
C TYR A 124 -9.65 -5.87 2.51
N TYR A 125 -10.52 -5.64 1.52
CA TYR A 125 -11.76 -4.89 1.76
C TYR A 125 -12.74 -5.64 2.65
N SER A 126 -12.84 -6.96 2.53
CA SER A 126 -13.69 -7.76 3.42
C SER A 126 -13.28 -7.62 4.88
N VAL A 127 -11.98 -7.69 5.17
CA VAL A 127 -11.45 -7.50 6.54
C VAL A 127 -11.71 -6.07 7.03
N ARG A 128 -11.43 -5.07 6.19
CA ARG A 128 -11.67 -3.66 6.52
C ARG A 128 -13.15 -3.38 6.84
N GLN A 129 -14.08 -3.90 6.02
CA GLN A 129 -15.52 -3.74 6.24
C GLN A 129 -16.01 -4.41 7.52
N MET A 130 -15.52 -5.62 7.84
CA MET A 130 -15.91 -6.32 9.07
C MET A 130 -15.54 -5.51 10.31
N VAL A 131 -14.40 -4.82 10.30
CA VAL A 131 -13.99 -3.99 11.43
C VAL A 131 -14.75 -2.67 11.49
N GLU A 132 -14.93 -1.98 10.35
CA GLU A 132 -15.78 -0.78 10.30
C GLU A 132 -17.21 -1.07 10.76
N ALA A 133 -17.72 -2.28 10.51
CA ALA A 133 -19.01 -2.74 11.03
C ALA A 133 -18.95 -3.07 12.53
N SER A 134 -17.85 -3.65 13.03
CA SER A 134 -17.66 -3.96 14.45
C SER A 134 -17.54 -2.69 15.30
N ASP A 135 -16.87 -1.65 14.80
CA ASP A 135 -16.76 -0.35 15.47
C ASP A 135 -18.10 0.42 15.54
N ARG A 136 -19.05 0.07 14.66
CA ARG A 136 -20.41 0.66 14.62
C ARG A 136 -21.44 -0.13 15.42
N VAL A 137 -21.11 -1.33 15.90
CA VAL A 137 -22.04 -2.21 16.63
C VAL A 137 -21.50 -2.48 18.03
N CYS A 138 -21.92 -1.63 18.98
CA CYS A 138 -22.21 -2.03 20.36
C CYS A 138 -23.24 -1.05 20.96
N PRO A 139 -24.54 -1.40 20.90
CA PRO A 139 -25.26 -1.54 22.17
C PRO A 139 -25.98 -2.87 22.36
N ASN A 140 -26.16 -3.70 21.33
CA ASN A 140 -26.83 -4.99 21.46
C ASN A 140 -26.01 -6.07 20.74
N GLY A 141 -25.32 -6.90 21.53
CA GLY A 141 -24.40 -7.95 21.12
C GLY A 141 -25.03 -8.98 20.19
N THR A 142 -25.13 -8.62 18.91
CA THR A 142 -25.38 -9.59 17.85
C THR A 142 -24.02 -10.06 17.41
N ALA A 143 -23.61 -11.19 17.98
CA ALA A 143 -22.34 -11.83 17.71
C ALA A 143 -22.11 -11.89 16.19
N ILE A 144 -20.94 -11.41 15.78
CA ILE A 144 -20.28 -11.78 14.52
C ILE A 144 -20.48 -13.30 14.36
N ALA A 145 -20.78 -13.80 13.16
CA ALA A 145 -21.13 -15.18 12.86
C ALA A 145 -20.07 -16.24 13.26
N THR A 146 -19.83 -16.39 14.56
CA THR A 146 -19.02 -17.41 15.24
C THR A 146 -19.86 -18.62 15.62
N ALA A 147 -21.18 -18.56 15.39
CA ALA A 147 -22.14 -19.63 15.68
C ALA A 147 -21.86 -20.95 14.92
N ALA A 148 -20.92 -20.95 13.95
CA ALA A 148 -20.51 -22.13 13.19
C ALA A 148 -19.06 -22.55 13.45
N TRP A 149 -18.33 -21.89 14.35
CA TRP A 149 -16.94 -22.24 14.65
C TRP A 149 -16.89 -23.14 15.88
N THR A 150 -16.08 -24.18 15.81
CA THR A 150 -15.79 -25.05 16.95
C THR A 150 -14.97 -24.29 18.01
N ASP A 151 -15.03 -24.73 19.26
CA ASP A 151 -14.23 -24.13 20.35
C ASP A 151 -12.72 -24.14 20.05
N ALA A 152 -12.26 -25.17 19.34
CA ALA A 152 -10.88 -25.27 18.86
C ALA A 152 -10.55 -24.20 17.80
N GLU A 153 -11.47 -23.93 16.88
CA GLU A 153 -11.32 -22.85 15.91
C GLU A 153 -11.37 -21.48 16.59
N LEU A 154 -12.29 -21.26 17.54
CA LEU A 154 -12.35 -20.04 18.35
C LEU A 154 -11.05 -19.82 19.15
N GLN A 155 -10.48 -20.86 19.75
CA GLN A 155 -9.17 -20.75 20.43
C GLN A 155 -8.04 -20.44 19.44
N LYS A 156 -8.02 -21.09 18.27
CA LYS A 156 -7.03 -20.84 17.20
C LYS A 156 -7.14 -19.41 16.67
N TRP A 157 -8.34 -18.88 16.46
CA TRP A 157 -8.57 -17.50 16.07
C TRP A 157 -8.22 -16.50 17.18
N GLY A 158 -8.51 -16.83 18.44
CA GLY A 158 -8.10 -16.04 19.60
C GLY A 158 -6.58 -15.93 19.73
N LEU A 159 -5.86 -17.04 19.52
CA LEU A 159 -4.39 -17.10 19.47
C LEU A 159 -3.82 -16.32 18.27
N ALA A 160 -4.42 -16.45 17.09
CA ALA A 160 -4.05 -15.64 15.93
C ALA A 160 -4.22 -14.14 16.23
N GLY A 161 -5.36 -13.74 16.82
CA GLY A 161 -5.60 -12.37 17.26
C GLY A 161 -4.57 -11.87 18.28
N LEU A 162 -4.17 -12.71 19.24
CA LEU A 162 -3.10 -12.40 20.20
C LEU A 162 -1.75 -12.20 19.53
N ILE A 163 -1.41 -12.97 18.51
CA ILE A 163 -0.16 -12.82 17.74
C ILE A 163 -0.18 -11.50 16.96
N VAL A 164 -1.30 -11.17 16.33
CA VAL A 164 -1.46 -9.87 15.65
C VAL A 164 -1.29 -8.71 16.63
N LEU A 165 -1.95 -8.78 17.80
CA LEU A 165 -1.85 -7.77 18.86
C LEU A 165 -0.43 -7.69 19.46
N TRP A 166 0.22 -8.83 19.68
CA TRP A 166 1.57 -8.90 20.20
C TRP A 166 2.58 -8.34 19.19
N THR A 167 2.48 -8.70 17.91
CA THR A 167 3.37 -8.15 16.89
C THR A 167 3.09 -6.68 16.63
N ALA A 168 1.84 -6.22 16.68
CA ALA A 168 1.55 -4.78 16.65
C ALA A 168 2.21 -4.05 17.84
N ARG A 169 2.25 -4.67 19.02
CA ARG A 169 2.91 -4.13 20.21
C ARG A 169 4.44 -4.14 20.10
N GLU A 170 5.05 -5.22 19.60
CA GLU A 170 6.49 -5.25 19.32
C GLU A 170 6.86 -4.28 18.21
N TRP A 171 6.02 -4.16 17.18
CA TRP A 171 6.17 -3.19 16.11
C TRP A 171 6.12 -1.75 16.63
N GLN A 172 5.18 -1.41 17.51
CA GLN A 172 5.12 -0.10 18.17
C GLN A 172 6.39 0.25 18.95
N ARG A 173 7.16 -0.75 19.42
CA ARG A 173 8.47 -0.51 20.05
C ARG A 173 9.57 -0.14 19.04
N HIS A 174 9.41 -0.54 17.78
CA HIS A 174 10.40 -0.31 16.71
C HIS A 174 10.01 0.81 15.74
N CYS A 175 8.72 1.08 15.54
CA CYS A 175 8.18 2.16 14.71
C CYS A 175 6.81 2.60 15.26
N SER A 176 6.66 3.89 15.57
CA SER A 176 5.39 4.45 16.06
C SER A 176 4.31 4.49 14.97
N ALA A 177 4.70 4.71 13.71
CA ALA A 177 3.84 4.63 12.51
C ALA A 177 4.69 4.51 11.24
N PHE A 178 4.10 4.00 10.15
CA PHE A 178 4.68 4.16 8.82
C PHE A 178 4.69 5.65 8.42
N PRO A 179 5.75 6.16 7.76
CA PRO A 179 5.87 7.57 7.40
C PRO A 179 4.90 8.02 6.28
N CYS A 180 4.05 7.11 5.79
CA CYS A 180 3.15 7.32 4.67
C CYS A 180 1.74 6.84 4.99
N ARG A 181 0.75 7.38 4.26
CA ARG A 181 -0.60 6.82 4.23
C ARG A 181 -0.70 5.67 3.25
N LEU A 182 -1.65 4.77 3.46
CA LEU A 182 -2.06 3.81 2.45
C LEU A 182 -3.11 4.46 1.54
N LEU A 183 -2.81 4.52 0.24
CA LEU A 183 -3.68 5.08 -0.79
C LEU A 183 -4.47 3.95 -1.45
N ASP A 184 -5.78 4.14 -1.56
CA ASP A 184 -6.65 3.22 -2.27
C ASP A 184 -6.62 3.53 -3.78
N ASP A 185 -6.35 2.53 -4.64
CA ASP A 185 -6.15 2.68 -6.10
C ASP A 185 -6.70 1.53 -6.97
#